data_AF-A0A2G9GNB7-F1
#
_entry.id   AF-A0A2G9GNB7-F1
#
_cell.length_a   1.000
_cell.length_b   1.000
_cell.length_c   1.000
_cell.angle_alpha   90.00
_cell.angle_beta   90.00
_cell.angle_gamma   90.00
#
_symmetry.space_group_name_H-M   'P 1'
#
loop_
_entity.id
_entity.type
_entity.pdbx_description
1 polymer ?
#
loop_
_entity_poly.entity_id
_entity_poly.type
_entity_poly.pdbx_seq_one_letter_code
_entity_poly.pdbx_strand_id
1 'polypeptide(L)' 'MKTSWTYLNPGRRYSICSNFREARGCSFFSWMDPPVCERSRQIIPGLLRRVNKLENEVTKFEKEVGRRRSTEHPDK' A
#
# COMPACT_ATOMS: atom_id res chain seq x y z
N MET A 1 0.10 15.46 -0.07
CA MET A 1 -1.20 14.74 -0.12
C MET A 1 -0.97 13.27 0.13
N LYS A 2 -1.80 12.63 0.98
CA LYS A 2 -1.68 11.19 1.28
C LYS A 2 -2.99 10.47 0.94
N THR A 3 -2.91 9.18 0.69
CA THR A 3 -4.07 8.30 0.43
C THR A 3 -4.20 7.30 1.57
N SER A 4 -5.41 7.19 2.15
CA SER A 4 -5.70 6.16 3.13
C SER A 4 -5.98 4.83 2.42
N TRP A 5 -5.36 3.76 2.91
CA TRP A 5 -5.64 2.39 2.49
C TRP A 5 -6.25 1.57 3.64
N THR A 6 -6.85 2.27 4.62
CA THR A 6 -7.57 1.62 5.71
C THR A 6 -8.86 0.98 5.21
N TYR A 7 -9.38 0.00 5.94
CA TYR A 7 -10.63 -0.67 5.61
C TYR A 7 -11.82 0.31 5.46
N LEU A 8 -11.88 1.34 6.30
CA LEU A 8 -13.01 2.29 6.33
C LEU A 8 -12.88 3.43 5.31
N ASN A 9 -11.66 3.78 4.91
CA ASN A 9 -11.40 4.89 3.99
C ASN A 9 -10.49 4.48 2.82
N PRO A 10 -10.77 3.36 2.11
CA PRO A 10 -9.87 2.89 1.07
C PRO A 10 -9.83 3.87 -0.10
N GLY A 11 -8.63 4.26 -0.52
CA GLY A 11 -8.42 5.19 -1.62
C GLY A 11 -8.76 6.65 -1.29
N ARG A 12 -9.20 6.98 -0.07
CA ARG A 12 -9.62 8.34 0.29
C ARG A 12 -8.42 9.24 0.58
N ARG A 13 -8.35 10.40 -0.06
CA ARG A 13 -7.23 11.33 0.12
C ARG A 13 -7.43 12.21 1.34
N TYR A 14 -6.34 12.48 2.04
CA TYR A 14 -6.29 13.37 3.18
C TYR A 14 -5.03 14.23 3.16
N SER A 15 -5.15 15.40 3.79
CA SER A 15 -4.04 16.29 4.09
C SER A 15 -3.73 16.19 5.57
N ILE A 16 -2.44 16.14 5.90
CA ILE A 16 -1.96 16.11 7.26
C ILE A 16 -0.74 17.01 7.32
N CYS A 17 -0.62 17.77 8.40
CA CYS A 17 0.54 18.61 8.59
C CYS A 17 1.81 17.74 8.74
N SER A 18 2.95 18.26 8.30
CA SER A 18 4.21 17.51 8.29
C SER A 18 4.65 17.09 9.71
N ASN A 19 4.46 17.97 10.69
CA ASN A 19 4.88 17.75 12.09
C ASN A 19 3.73 17.17 12.94
N PHE A 20 2.82 16.41 12.33
CA PHE A 20 1.64 15.90 13.02
C PHE A 20 2.02 14.93 14.14
N ARG A 21 1.47 15.16 15.36
CA ARG A 21 1.72 14.41 16.60
C ARG A 21 3.13 14.52 17.19
N GLU A 22 3.95 15.46 16.71
CA GLU A 22 5.20 15.81 17.40
C GLU A 22 4.92 16.63 18.67
N ALA A 23 5.84 16.63 19.65
CA ALA A 23 5.65 17.26 20.96
C ALA A 23 5.36 18.78 20.89
N ARG A 24 5.81 19.46 19.81
CA ARG A 24 5.47 20.86 19.47
C ARG A 24 4.84 20.97 18.08
N GLY A 25 4.24 19.88 17.64
CA GLY A 25 3.66 19.71 16.33
C GLY A 25 2.27 20.32 16.19
N CYS A 26 1.82 20.35 14.95
CA CYS A 26 0.47 20.75 14.52
C CYS A 26 -0.50 19.56 14.61
N SER A 27 -1.77 19.82 14.91
CA SER A 27 -2.83 18.80 14.96
C SER A 27 -3.69 18.75 13.69
N PHE A 28 -3.30 19.49 12.64
CA PHE A 28 -4.10 19.60 11.42
C PHE A 28 -4.18 18.27 10.66
N PHE A 29 -5.43 17.85 10.43
CA PHE A 29 -5.82 16.72 9.59
C PHE A 29 -7.13 17.08 8.91
N SER A 30 -7.24 16.83 7.60
CA SER A 30 -8.48 17.02 6.86
C SER A 30 -8.64 16.01 5.73
N TRP A 31 -9.87 15.53 5.53
CA TRP A 31 -10.24 14.71 4.38
C TRP A 31 -10.45 15.61 3.16
N MET A 32 -9.84 15.25 2.03
CA MET A 32 -10.02 15.97 0.77
C MET A 32 -11.20 15.44 -0.03
N ASP A 33 -11.33 14.11 -0.08
CA ASP A 33 -12.43 13.45 -0.77
C ASP A 33 -13.61 13.23 0.19
N PRO A 34 -14.85 13.15 -0.32
CA PRO A 34 -16.00 12.73 0.48
C PRO A 34 -15.82 11.29 1.00
N PRO A 35 -16.67 10.84 1.96
CA PRO A 35 -16.68 9.46 2.40
C PRO A 35 -16.82 8.50 1.23
N VAL A 36 -16.09 7.39 1.31
CA VAL A 36 -16.13 6.35 0.28
C VAL A 36 -17.47 5.64 0.34
N CYS A 37 -18.06 5.29 -0.81
CA CYS A 37 -19.34 4.58 -0.81
C CYS A 37 -19.20 3.16 -0.24
N GLU A 38 -20.31 2.61 0.27
CA GLU A 38 -20.33 1.32 0.96
C GLU A 38 -19.75 0.19 0.08
N ARG A 39 -20.12 0.18 -1.20
CA ARG A 39 -19.61 -0.81 -2.15
C ARG A 39 -18.09 -0.73 -2.28
N SER A 40 -17.54 0.46 -2.44
CA SER A 40 -16.08 0.67 -2.53
C SER A 40 -15.37 0.27 -1.24
N ARG A 41 -15.98 0.51 -0.08
CA ARG A 41 -15.47 0.08 1.24
C ARG A 41 -15.32 -1.44 1.35
N GLN A 42 -16.18 -2.21 0.67
CA GLN A 42 -16.10 -3.67 0.64
C GLN A 42 -15.16 -4.21 -0.43
N ILE A 43 -15.24 -3.65 -1.65
CA ILE A 43 -14.52 -4.17 -2.82
C ILE A 43 -13.03 -3.82 -2.81
N ILE A 44 -12.68 -2.56 -2.54
CA ILE A 44 -11.28 -2.09 -2.66
C ILE A 44 -10.34 -2.85 -1.70
N PRO A 45 -10.67 -3.07 -0.41
CA PRO A 45 -9.80 -3.85 0.46
C PRO A 45 -9.60 -5.29 -0.01
N GLY A 46 -10.64 -5.91 -0.60
CA GLY A 46 -10.54 -7.25 -1.18
C GLY A 46 -9.57 -7.30 -2.36
N LEU A 47 -9.68 -6.33 -3.28
CA LEU A 47 -8.79 -6.19 -4.42
C LEU A 47 -7.34 -5.92 -3.97
N LEU A 48 -7.14 -4.99 -3.03
CA LEU A 48 -5.82 -4.66 -2.51
C LEU A 48 -5.13 -5.88 -1.89
N ARG A 49 -5.85 -6.68 -1.09
CA ARG A 49 -5.31 -7.94 -0.55
C ARG A 49 -4.90 -8.92 -1.65
N ARG A 50 -5.70 -9.03 -2.72
CA ARG A 50 -5.40 -9.91 -3.85
C ARG A 50 -4.15 -9.43 -4.61
N VAL A 51 -4.04 -8.14 -4.90
CA VAL A 51 -2.88 -7.54 -5.55
C VAL A 51 -1.62 -7.77 -4.72
N ASN A 52 -1.64 -7.41 -3.43
CA ASN A 52 -0.50 -7.61 -2.54
C ASN A 52 -0.09 -9.08 -2.46
N LYS A 53 -1.04 -10.03 -2.48
CA LYS A 53 -0.73 -11.46 -2.50
C LYS A 53 -0.01 -11.85 -3.79
N LEU A 54 -0.53 -11.42 -4.94
CA LEU A 54 0.06 -11.73 -6.25
C LEU A 54 1.45 -11.11 -6.42
N GLU A 55 1.64 -9.85 -6.01
CA GLU A 55 2.95 -9.19 -6.05
C GLU A 55 3.99 -9.91 -5.18
N ASN A 56 3.59 -10.39 -4.01
CA ASN A 56 4.45 -11.18 -3.15
C ASN A 56 4.81 -12.54 -3.77
N GLU A 57 3.86 -13.20 -4.46
CA GLU A 57 4.12 -14.45 -5.17
C GLU A 57 5.10 -14.22 -6.33
N VAL A 58 4.88 -13.18 -7.16
CA VAL A 58 5.80 -12.78 -8.23
C VAL A 58 7.21 -12.52 -7.69
N THR A 59 7.32 -11.73 -6.62
CA THR A 59 8.61 -11.42 -5.99
C THR A 59 9.34 -12.68 -5.52
N LYS A 60 8.61 -13.67 -4.99
CA LYS A 60 9.21 -14.97 -4.58
C LYS A 60 9.69 -15.75 -5.79
N PHE A 61 8.88 -15.84 -6.84
CA PHE A 61 9.25 -16.53 -8.07
C PHE A 61 10.48 -15.90 -8.73
N GLU A 62 10.56 -14.58 -8.81
CA GLU A 62 11.72 -13.86 -9.36
C GLU A 62 13.00 -14.16 -8.58
N LYS A 63 12.92 -14.20 -7.24
CA LYS A 63 14.05 -14.58 -6.38
C LYS A 63 14.48 -16.03 -6.62
N GLU A 64 13.54 -16.95 -6.75
CA GLU A 64 13.85 -18.35 -7.04
C GLU A 64 14.51 -18.54 -8.41
N VAL A 65 13.99 -17.85 -9.44
CA VAL A 65 14.57 -17.86 -10.79
C VAL A 65 15.97 -17.24 -10.78
N GLY A 66 16.15 -16.10 -10.10
CA GLY A 66 17.46 -15.47 -9.92
C GLY A 66 18.45 -16.44 -9.26
N ARG A 67 18.04 -17.11 -8.17
CA ARG A 67 18.86 -18.11 -7.49
C ARG A 67 19.24 -19.27 -8.41
N ARG A 68 18.27 -19.83 -9.17
CA ARG A 68 18.54 -20.94 -10.11
C ARG A 68 19.55 -20.53 -11.19
N ARG A 69 19.40 -19.33 -11.76
CA ARG A 69 20.35 -18.81 -12.75
C ARG A 69 21.76 -18.66 -12.18
N SER A 70 21.89 -18.14 -10.96
CA SER A 70 23.20 -18.03 -10.28
C SER A 70 23.83 -19.38 -9.97
N THR A 71 23.03 -20.43 -9.69
CA THR A 71 23.56 -21.78 -9.47
C THR A 71 23.91 -22.52 -10.76
N GLU A 72 23.23 -22.23 -11.87
CA GLU A 72 23.45 -22.88 -13.17
C GLU A 72 24.60 -22.25 -13.98
N HIS A 73 24.96 -20.99 -13.70
CA HIS A 73 26.06 -20.27 -14.36
C HIS A 73 26.98 -19.60 -13.31
N PRO A 74 27.78 -20.37 -12.56
CA PRO A 74 28.65 -19.83 -11.52
C PRO A 74 29.82 -18.97 -12.06
N ASP A 75 30.20 -19.12 -13.33
CA ASP A 75 31.44 -18.56 -13.91
C ASP A 75 31.22 -17.60 -15.12
N LYS A 76 30.09 -16.90 -15.20
CA LYS A 76 29.92 -15.72 -16.08
C LYS A 76 29.75 -14.45 -15.28
#